data_AF-A0A7Y3C253-F1
#
_entry.id   AF-A0A7Y3C253-F1
#
_cell.length_a   1.000
_cell.length_b   1.000
_cell.length_c   1.000
_cell.angle_alpha   90.00
_cell.angle_beta   90.00
_cell.angle_gamma   90.00
#
_symmetry.space_group_name_H-M   'P 1'
#
loop_
_entity.id
_entity.type
_entity.pdbx_description
1 polymer ?
#
loop_
_entity_poly.entity_id
_entity_poly.type
_entity_poly.pdbx_seq_one_letter_code
_entity_poly.pdbx_strand_id
1 'polypeptide(L)'
;MALAPDNSPWYRRFRMLLGIYLLAMAFGVREYYLAKQGAIVDPETAEWSRMAEVISQINPADADTEYLEAMEALKNGDSDAFVQHMETALDKNVKHNDVLLRTYAQHLFTTNADYRVVNSALQRWRLNHPFNNEPFEIPLGSGPTTPEGERALRRELDAVDWVLNYEFQPSDQANRGWRVLLYIRPATNIDIRDAVAAVSILALPPEMRGDFRVTCLNLEDCRRVPR
;
A
#
# COMPACT_ATOMS: atom_id res chain seq x y z
N MET A 1 -41.39 -50.39 13.71
CA MET A 1 -40.23 -50.86 12.92
C MET A 1 -39.10 -49.87 13.11
N ALA A 2 -38.04 -50.26 13.81
CA ALA A 2 -36.83 -49.45 13.92
C ALA A 2 -36.04 -49.58 12.60
N LEU A 3 -35.72 -48.46 11.96
CA LEU A 3 -34.82 -48.44 10.81
C LEU A 3 -33.45 -48.94 11.28
N ALA A 4 -32.95 -50.02 10.66
CA ALA A 4 -31.62 -50.53 10.96
C ALA A 4 -30.58 -49.41 10.76
N PRO A 5 -29.56 -49.29 11.63
CA PRO A 5 -28.50 -48.31 11.43
C PRO A 5 -27.80 -48.64 10.11
N ASP A 6 -27.98 -47.77 9.13
CA ASP A 6 -27.30 -47.94 7.85
C ASP A 6 -25.80 -47.70 8.11
N ASN A 7 -25.04 -48.80 8.12
CA ASN A 7 -23.61 -48.84 8.38
C ASN A 7 -22.79 -48.50 7.12
N SER A 8 -23.40 -47.86 6.11
CA SER A 8 -22.66 -47.35 4.97
C SER A 8 -21.60 -46.36 5.47
N PRO A 9 -20.34 -46.50 5.02
CA PRO A 9 -19.29 -45.58 5.41
C PRO A 9 -19.72 -44.15 5.11
N TRP A 10 -19.50 -43.23 6.06
CA TRP A 10 -20.02 -41.86 6.00
C TRP A 10 -19.73 -41.16 4.66
N TYR A 11 -18.58 -41.45 4.03
CA TYR A 11 -18.20 -40.93 2.73
C TYR A 11 -19.11 -41.36 1.57
N ARG A 12 -19.80 -42.51 1.66
CA ARG A 12 -20.79 -42.94 0.66
C ARG A 12 -22.10 -42.18 0.76
N ARG A 13 -22.51 -41.80 1.98
CA ARG A 13 -23.70 -40.99 2.21
C ARG A 13 -23.50 -39.54 1.76
N PHE A 14 -22.33 -38.98 2.06
CA PHE A 14 -22.00 -37.60 1.74
C PHE A 14 -21.24 -37.41 0.42
N ARG A 15 -21.17 -38.43 -0.44
CA ARG A 15 -20.40 -38.38 -1.70
C ARG A 15 -20.75 -37.21 -2.61
N MET A 16 -22.03 -36.83 -2.71
CA MET A 16 -22.43 -35.64 -3.47
C MET A 16 -21.96 -34.36 -2.80
N LEU A 17 -22.14 -34.23 -1.47
CA LEU A 17 -21.70 -33.07 -0.71
C LEU A 17 -20.18 -32.90 -0.77
N LEU A 18 -19.42 -33.99 -0.67
CA LEU A 18 -17.97 -33.98 -0.84
C LEU A 18 -17.58 -33.54 -2.25
N GLY A 19 -18.28 -34.04 -3.29
CA GLY A 19 -18.06 -33.62 -4.68
C GLY A 19 -18.34 -32.14 -4.91
N ILE A 20 -19.46 -31.63 -4.38
CA ILE A 20 -19.82 -30.21 -4.45
C ILE A 20 -18.81 -29.35 -3.68
N TYR A 21 -18.39 -29.78 -2.49
CA TYR A 21 -17.40 -29.08 -1.68
C TYR A 21 -16.04 -29.00 -2.37
N LEU A 22 -15.58 -30.11 -2.98
CA LEU A 22 -14.34 -30.14 -3.74
C LEU A 22 -14.42 -29.27 -5.00
N LEU A 23 -15.55 -29.27 -5.71
CA LEU A 23 -15.78 -28.35 -6.83
C LEU A 23 -15.73 -26.89 -6.37
N ALA A 24 -16.46 -26.55 -5.30
CA ALA A 24 -16.47 -25.19 -4.74
C ALA A 24 -15.08 -24.75 -4.28
N MET A 25 -14.29 -25.63 -3.64
CA MET A 25 -12.89 -25.34 -3.31
C MET A 25 -12.03 -25.18 -4.57
N ALA A 26 -12.20 -26.01 -5.59
CA ALA A 26 -11.44 -25.89 -6.83
C ALA A 26 -11.73 -24.57 -7.56
N PHE A 27 -13.01 -24.17 -7.62
CA PHE A 27 -13.41 -22.86 -8.13
C PHE A 27 -12.87 -21.74 -7.24
N GLY A 28 -13.02 -21.82 -5.91
CA GLY A 28 -12.51 -20.80 -5.00
C GLY A 28 -10.99 -20.63 -5.07
N VAL A 29 -10.24 -21.73 -5.15
CA VAL A 29 -8.78 -21.72 -5.33
C VAL A 29 -8.42 -21.16 -6.70
N ARG A 30 -9.10 -21.57 -7.78
CA ARG A 30 -8.86 -21.03 -9.12
C ARG A 30 -9.14 -19.53 -9.20
N GLU A 31 -10.29 -19.07 -8.70
CA GLU A 31 -10.64 -17.65 -8.66
C GLU A 31 -9.68 -16.86 -7.77
N TYR A 32 -9.23 -17.43 -6.65
CA TYR A 32 -8.18 -16.83 -5.84
C TYR A 32 -6.84 -16.70 -6.61
N TYR A 33 -6.44 -17.73 -7.35
CA TYR A 33 -5.25 -17.67 -8.19
C TYR A 33 -5.41 -16.69 -9.36
N LEU A 34 -6.58 -16.64 -10.00
CA LEU A 34 -6.88 -15.70 -11.08
C LEU A 34 -6.96 -14.27 -10.57
N ALA A 35 -7.55 -14.01 -9.41
CA ALA A 35 -7.55 -12.69 -8.77
C ALA A 35 -6.14 -12.25 -8.36
N LYS A 36 -5.29 -13.20 -7.94
CA LYS A 36 -3.89 -12.94 -7.63
C LYS A 36 -3.01 -12.77 -8.87
N GLN A 37 -3.39 -13.35 -10.01
CA GLN A 37 -2.71 -13.24 -11.30
C GLN A 37 -3.30 -12.15 -12.20
N GLY A 38 -4.45 -11.59 -11.82
CA GLY A 38 -5.11 -10.52 -12.55
C GLY A 38 -4.13 -9.38 -12.67
N ALA A 39 -3.77 -9.07 -13.91
CA ALA A 39 -3.03 -7.86 -14.21
C ALA A 39 -3.79 -6.72 -13.54
N ILE A 40 -3.13 -6.01 -12.63
CA ILE A 40 -3.57 -4.67 -12.25
C ILE A 40 -3.73 -3.96 -13.59
N VAL A 41 -4.96 -3.64 -13.98
CA VAL A 41 -5.21 -2.91 -15.24
C VAL A 41 -4.44 -1.61 -15.07
N ASP A 42 -3.37 -1.49 -15.83
CA ASP A 42 -2.47 -0.35 -15.71
C ASP A 42 -3.27 0.91 -16.03
N PRO A 43 -3.37 1.88 -15.10
CA PRO A 43 -4.10 3.13 -15.30
C PRO A 43 -3.65 3.89 -16.56
N GLU A 44 -2.43 3.65 -17.02
CA GLU A 44 -1.89 4.29 -18.22
C GLU A 44 -2.49 3.71 -19.53
N THR A 45 -3.17 2.57 -19.48
CA THR A 45 -3.71 1.90 -20.68
C THR A 45 -4.96 2.59 -21.23
N ALA A 46 -5.22 2.39 -22.53
CA ALA A 46 -6.46 2.83 -23.17
C ALA A 46 -7.68 2.01 -22.71
N GLU A 47 -7.46 0.78 -22.22
CA GLU A 47 -8.52 -0.07 -21.67
C GLU A 47 -9.05 0.49 -20.35
N TRP A 48 -8.16 1.01 -19.49
CA TRP A 48 -8.54 1.72 -18.27
C TRP A 48 -9.45 2.92 -18.55
N SER A 49 -9.05 3.81 -19.46
CA SER A 49 -9.84 5.01 -19.77
C SER A 49 -11.23 4.69 -20.30
N ARG A 50 -11.38 3.63 -21.13
CA ARG A 50 -12.70 3.17 -21.59
C ARG A 50 -13.54 2.59 -20.46
N MET A 51 -12.92 1.83 -19.55
CA MET A 51 -13.60 1.29 -18.39
C MET A 51 -14.09 2.40 -17.45
N ALA A 52 -13.24 3.39 -17.16
CA ALA A 52 -13.58 4.57 -16.37
C ALA A 52 -14.77 5.32 -16.99
N GLU A 53 -14.74 5.57 -18.30
CA GLU A 53 -15.84 6.23 -19.03
C GLU A 53 -17.15 5.44 -18.90
N VAL A 54 -17.15 4.13 -19.14
CA VAL A 54 -18.35 3.30 -19.05
C VAL A 54 -18.91 3.27 -17.62
N ILE A 55 -18.06 3.12 -16.61
CA ILE A 55 -18.48 3.07 -15.21
C ILE A 55 -19.05 4.43 -14.77
N SER A 56 -18.44 5.54 -15.18
CA SER A 56 -18.94 6.89 -14.88
C SER A 56 -20.36 7.14 -15.39
N GLN A 57 -20.74 6.54 -16.54
CA GLN A 57 -22.08 6.65 -17.09
C GLN A 57 -23.10 5.76 -16.35
N ILE A 58 -22.67 4.59 -15.86
CA ILE A 58 -23.54 3.61 -15.21
C ILE A 58 -23.81 4.00 -13.76
N ASN A 59 -22.78 4.43 -13.04
CA ASN A 59 -22.88 4.71 -11.61
C ASN A 59 -22.05 5.95 -11.21
N PRO A 60 -22.43 7.15 -11.66
CA PRO A 60 -21.66 8.38 -11.45
C PRO A 60 -21.48 8.76 -9.97
N ALA A 61 -22.41 8.36 -9.12
CA ALA A 61 -22.38 8.71 -7.70
C ALA A 61 -21.54 7.73 -6.85
N ASP A 62 -20.99 6.66 -7.44
CA ASP A 62 -20.20 5.69 -6.70
C ASP A 62 -18.84 6.24 -6.28
N ALA A 63 -18.24 5.64 -5.26
CA ALA A 63 -16.90 6.00 -4.86
C ALA A 63 -15.82 5.38 -5.76
N ASP A 64 -16.08 4.19 -6.30
CA ASP A 64 -15.16 3.56 -7.24
C ASP A 64 -15.10 4.37 -8.54
N THR A 65 -16.22 4.98 -8.96
CA THR A 65 -16.23 5.94 -10.08
C THR A 65 -15.32 7.13 -9.83
N GLU A 66 -15.42 7.78 -8.67
CA GLU A 66 -14.53 8.89 -8.31
C GLU A 66 -13.07 8.46 -8.29
N TYR A 67 -12.78 7.24 -7.83
CA TYR A 67 -11.41 6.71 -7.87
C TYR A 67 -10.91 6.55 -9.30
N LEU A 68 -11.73 6.04 -10.22
CA LEU A 68 -11.36 5.91 -11.63
C LEU A 68 -11.10 7.28 -12.28
N GLU A 69 -11.95 8.26 -12.00
CA GLU A 69 -11.81 9.65 -12.47
C GLU A 69 -10.56 10.32 -11.86
N ALA A 70 -10.26 10.06 -10.59
CA ALA A 70 -9.02 10.50 -9.97
C ALA A 70 -7.80 9.94 -10.72
N MET A 71 -7.77 8.64 -11.02
CA MET A 71 -6.65 8.04 -11.74
C MET A 71 -6.50 8.59 -13.16
N GLU A 72 -7.60 8.92 -13.84
CA GLU A 72 -7.57 9.64 -15.13
C GLU A 72 -7.02 11.06 -14.99
N ALA A 73 -7.42 11.80 -13.95
CA ALA A 73 -6.86 13.11 -13.66
C ALA A 73 -5.34 13.04 -13.41
N LEU A 74 -4.89 12.07 -12.60
CA LEU A 74 -3.48 11.85 -12.32
C LEU A 74 -2.68 11.51 -13.60
N LYS A 75 -3.23 10.63 -14.46
CA LYS A 75 -2.67 10.30 -15.77
C LYS A 75 -2.51 11.53 -16.67
N ASN A 76 -3.48 12.44 -16.62
CA ASN A 76 -3.45 13.70 -17.36
C ASN A 76 -2.57 14.79 -16.70
N GLY A 77 -1.96 14.50 -15.56
CA GLY A 77 -1.12 15.44 -14.81
C GLY A 77 -1.92 16.49 -14.02
N ASP A 78 -3.23 16.31 -13.88
CA ASP A 78 -4.11 17.19 -13.10
C ASP A 78 -4.18 16.73 -11.64
N SER A 79 -3.19 17.17 -10.86
CA SER A 79 -3.05 16.81 -9.44
C SER A 79 -4.20 17.36 -8.59
N ASP A 80 -4.75 18.52 -8.93
CA ASP A 80 -5.82 19.15 -8.16
C ASP A 80 -7.12 18.39 -8.36
N ALA A 81 -7.46 18.03 -9.60
CA ALA A 81 -8.60 17.18 -9.88
C ALA A 81 -8.45 15.78 -9.27
N PHE A 82 -7.25 15.20 -9.28
CA PHE A 82 -6.98 13.94 -8.57
C PHE A 82 -7.37 14.05 -7.09
N VAL A 83 -6.86 15.06 -6.37
CA VAL A 83 -7.16 15.24 -4.95
C VAL A 83 -8.66 15.44 -4.73
N GLN A 84 -9.31 16.28 -5.54
CA GLN A 84 -10.75 16.54 -5.42
C GLN A 84 -11.59 15.26 -5.57
N HIS A 85 -11.30 14.43 -6.57
CA HIS A 85 -12.01 13.16 -6.76
C HIS A 85 -11.71 12.16 -5.63
N MET A 86 -10.46 12.07 -5.17
CA MET A 86 -10.11 11.19 -4.04
C MET A 86 -10.82 11.61 -2.75
N GLU A 87 -10.87 12.91 -2.42
CA GLU A 87 -11.59 13.40 -1.24
C GLU A 87 -13.10 13.13 -1.35
N THR A 88 -13.68 13.36 -2.53
CA THR A 88 -15.10 13.05 -2.80
C THR A 88 -15.38 11.55 -2.64
N ALA A 89 -14.49 10.68 -3.11
CA ALA A 89 -14.59 9.24 -2.90
C ALA A 89 -14.53 8.90 -1.40
N LEU A 90 -13.59 9.50 -0.66
CA LEU A 90 -13.41 9.26 0.77
C LEU A 90 -14.61 9.70 1.62
N ASP A 91 -15.29 10.78 1.23
CA ASP A 91 -16.51 11.27 1.89
C ASP A 91 -17.69 10.29 1.77
N LYS A 92 -17.67 9.43 0.75
CA LYS A 92 -18.62 8.30 0.59
C LYS A 92 -18.29 7.12 1.52
N ASN A 93 -17.35 7.30 2.46
CA ASN A 93 -16.99 6.35 3.52
C ASN A 93 -16.45 5.00 2.99
N VAL A 94 -15.52 5.08 2.05
CA VAL A 94 -14.89 3.92 1.41
C VAL A 94 -13.87 3.28 2.34
N LYS A 95 -14.35 2.33 3.12
CA LYS A 95 -13.51 1.57 4.07
C LYS A 95 -12.87 0.32 3.46
N HIS A 96 -13.34 -0.14 2.30
CA HIS A 96 -12.95 -1.44 1.75
C HIS A 96 -12.03 -1.34 0.53
N ASN A 97 -11.84 -0.15 -0.04
CA ASN A 97 -10.99 0.05 -1.20
C ASN A 97 -9.55 0.34 -0.74
N ASP A 98 -8.79 -0.74 -0.58
CA ASP A 98 -7.39 -0.70 -0.17
C ASP A 98 -6.53 0.14 -1.12
N VAL A 99 -6.71 -0.07 -2.42
CA VAL A 99 -5.91 0.57 -3.46
C VAL A 99 -6.13 2.08 -3.41
N LEU A 100 -7.39 2.53 -3.34
CA LEU A 100 -7.73 3.94 -3.19
C LEU A 100 -7.05 4.57 -1.97
N LEU A 101 -7.20 3.95 -0.79
CA LEU A 101 -6.64 4.47 0.46
C LEU A 101 -5.11 4.57 0.42
N ARG A 102 -4.45 3.54 -0.13
CA ARG A 102 -2.99 3.53 -0.30
C ARG A 102 -2.54 4.58 -1.31
N THR A 103 -3.15 4.63 -2.49
CA THR A 103 -2.78 5.56 -3.57
C THR A 103 -2.92 6.99 -3.11
N TYR A 104 -3.98 7.31 -2.36
CA TYR A 104 -4.14 8.64 -1.76
C TYR A 104 -3.00 9.00 -0.81
N ALA A 105 -2.69 8.12 0.14
CA ALA A 105 -1.60 8.34 1.09
C ALA A 105 -0.24 8.47 0.40
N GLN A 106 0.03 7.65 -0.61
CA GLN A 106 1.25 7.71 -1.41
C GLN A 106 1.35 9.03 -2.17
N HIS A 107 0.27 9.46 -2.84
CA HIS A 107 0.24 10.72 -3.57
C HIS A 107 0.49 11.93 -2.65
N LEU A 108 -0.22 12.02 -1.51
CA LEU A 108 -0.02 13.10 -0.55
C LEU A 108 1.44 13.19 -0.06
N PHE A 109 2.09 12.04 0.10
CA PHE A 109 3.49 12.02 0.49
C PHE A 109 4.42 12.45 -0.64
N THR A 110 4.22 11.97 -1.87
CA THR A 110 5.09 12.30 -3.01
C THR A 110 4.93 13.74 -3.48
N THR A 111 3.77 14.35 -3.27
CA THR A 111 3.54 15.80 -3.50
C THR A 111 3.89 16.67 -2.29
N ASN A 112 4.46 16.07 -1.24
CA ASN A 112 4.97 16.76 -0.06
C ASN A 112 3.89 17.58 0.67
N ALA A 113 2.71 17.00 0.85
CA ALA A 113 1.64 17.56 1.67
C ALA A 113 2.05 17.67 3.17
N ASP A 114 1.27 18.42 3.97
CA ASP A 114 1.50 18.49 5.42
C ASP A 114 1.52 17.07 6.03
N TYR A 115 2.57 16.78 6.80
CA TYR A 115 2.80 15.46 7.41
C TYR A 115 1.60 14.95 8.24
N ARG A 116 0.79 15.85 8.81
CA ARG A 116 -0.42 15.49 9.56
C ARG A 116 -1.49 14.90 8.65
N VAL A 117 -1.62 15.44 7.43
CA VAL A 117 -2.55 14.94 6.42
C VAL A 117 -2.08 13.57 5.93
N VAL A 118 -0.77 13.42 5.65
CA VAL A 118 -0.16 12.14 5.28
C VAL A 118 -0.37 11.09 6.39
N ASN A 119 -0.07 11.43 7.65
CA ASN A 119 -0.27 10.55 8.79
C ASN A 119 -1.74 10.13 8.93
N SER A 120 -2.69 11.05 8.76
CA SER A 120 -4.12 10.75 8.80
C SER A 120 -4.53 9.79 7.68
N ALA A 121 -4.04 9.99 6.45
CA ALA A 121 -4.32 9.10 5.31
C ALA A 121 -3.72 7.70 5.53
N LEU A 122 -2.46 7.61 5.96
CA LEU A 122 -1.78 6.35 6.30
C LEU A 122 -2.50 5.62 7.43
N GLN A 123 -2.88 6.33 8.49
CA GLN A 123 -3.62 5.75 9.61
C GLN A 123 -4.98 5.22 9.14
N ARG A 124 -5.71 5.98 8.33
CA ARG A 124 -6.99 5.54 7.74
C ARG A 124 -6.81 4.27 6.92
N TRP A 125 -5.80 4.22 6.06
CA TRP A 125 -5.48 3.03 5.27
C TRP A 125 -5.21 1.82 6.18
N ARG A 126 -4.29 1.95 7.15
CA ARG A 126 -3.89 0.83 8.02
C ARG A 126 -4.93 0.41 9.04
N LEU A 127 -5.83 1.30 9.47
CA LEU A 127 -6.96 0.93 10.32
C LEU A 127 -7.99 0.08 9.56
N ASN A 128 -8.22 0.37 8.28
CA ASN A 128 -9.17 -0.36 7.46
C ASN A 128 -8.58 -1.66 6.88
N HIS A 129 -7.26 -1.69 6.61
CA HIS A 129 -6.55 -2.82 6.03
C HIS A 129 -5.33 -3.25 6.88
N PRO A 130 -5.53 -3.64 8.14
CA PRO A 130 -4.44 -3.87 9.10
C PRO A 130 -3.50 -5.02 8.73
N PHE A 131 -3.98 -6.00 7.96
CA PHE A 131 -3.20 -7.18 7.55
C PHE A 131 -2.76 -7.14 6.10
N ASN A 132 -3.00 -6.05 5.38
CA ASN A 132 -2.49 -5.93 4.03
C ASN A 132 -0.95 -5.86 4.06
N ASN A 133 -0.31 -6.61 3.17
CA ASN A 133 1.13 -6.67 2.97
C ASN A 133 1.63 -5.71 1.87
N GLU A 134 0.78 -4.87 1.29
CA GLU A 134 1.25 -3.83 0.38
C GLU A 134 2.15 -2.81 1.12
N PRO A 135 3.34 -2.49 0.57
CA PRO A 135 4.26 -1.55 1.19
C PRO A 135 3.87 -0.10 0.92
N PHE A 136 4.37 0.80 1.78
CA PHE A 136 4.43 2.23 1.53
C PHE A 136 5.81 2.60 0.99
N GLU A 137 5.89 3.42 -0.06
CA GLU A 137 7.14 3.72 -0.74
C GLU A 137 7.71 5.07 -0.30
N ILE A 138 9.00 5.09 0.08
CA ILE A 138 9.77 6.32 0.28
C ILE A 138 10.92 6.40 -0.74
N PRO A 139 11.00 7.45 -1.57
CA PRO A 139 12.10 7.64 -2.50
C PRO A 139 13.38 8.02 -1.75
N LEU A 140 14.51 7.45 -2.15
CA LEU A 140 15.83 7.65 -1.55
C LEU A 140 16.80 8.40 -2.47
N GLY A 141 16.35 8.88 -3.63
CA GLY A 141 17.22 9.49 -4.63
C GLY A 141 18.32 8.51 -5.06
N SER A 142 19.57 8.78 -4.66
CA SER A 142 20.73 7.93 -4.98
C SER A 142 20.85 6.65 -4.13
N GLY A 143 20.10 6.56 -3.03
CA GLY A 143 20.13 5.40 -2.12
C GLY A 143 21.46 5.16 -1.40
N PRO A 144 21.60 4.04 -0.67
CA PRO A 144 22.84 3.65 -0.03
C PRO A 144 23.84 3.13 -1.08
N THR A 145 24.80 3.96 -1.47
CA THR A 145 25.84 3.57 -2.45
C THR A 145 26.98 2.74 -1.84
N THR A 146 26.98 2.53 -0.52
CA THR A 146 28.00 1.75 0.20
C THR A 146 27.36 0.81 1.24
N PRO A 147 28.02 -0.30 1.60
CA PRO A 147 27.56 -1.19 2.67
C PRO A 147 27.42 -0.49 4.03
N GLU A 148 28.25 0.51 4.31
CA GLU A 148 28.16 1.34 5.51
C GLU A 148 26.90 2.20 5.51
N GLY A 149 26.56 2.78 4.35
CA GLY A 149 25.33 3.55 4.17
C GLY A 149 24.09 2.69 4.34
N GLU A 150 24.09 1.49 3.78
CA GLU A 150 22.99 0.54 3.95
C GLU A 150 22.84 0.12 5.43
N ARG A 151 23.94 -0.22 6.12
CA ARG A 151 23.90 -0.56 7.55
C ARG A 151 23.42 0.60 8.41
N ALA A 152 23.81 1.83 8.09
CA ALA A 152 23.32 3.02 8.79
C ALA A 152 21.81 3.18 8.60
N LEU A 153 21.32 3.09 7.35
CA LEU A 153 19.90 3.18 7.04
C LEU A 153 19.07 2.08 7.73
N ARG A 154 19.53 0.83 7.69
CA ARG A 154 18.90 -0.31 8.38
C ARG A 154 18.69 -0.02 9.85
N ARG A 155 19.76 0.40 10.54
CA ARG A 155 19.71 0.72 11.97
C ARG A 155 18.70 1.82 12.31
N GLU A 156 18.56 2.85 11.47
CA GLU A 156 17.58 3.90 11.71
C GLU A 156 16.15 3.40 11.48
N LEU A 157 15.92 2.62 10.41
CA LEU A 157 14.60 2.04 10.12
C LEU A 157 14.17 1.00 11.15
N ASP A 158 15.11 0.20 11.65
CA ASP A 158 14.88 -0.76 12.75
C ASP A 158 14.45 -0.06 14.04
N ALA A 159 14.79 1.22 14.22
CA ALA A 159 14.41 2.02 15.38
C ALA A 159 13.02 2.69 15.23
N VAL A 160 12.37 2.59 14.07
CA VAL A 160 11.03 3.15 13.84
C VAL A 160 9.97 2.14 14.30
N ASP A 161 9.31 2.43 15.41
CA ASP A 161 8.40 1.49 16.09
C ASP A 161 7.24 0.99 15.24
N TRP A 162 6.71 1.79 14.32
CA TRP A 162 5.57 1.39 13.47
C TRP A 162 6.01 0.66 12.19
N VAL A 163 7.30 0.57 11.90
CA VAL A 163 7.81 -0.23 10.78
C VAL A 163 7.92 -1.69 11.22
N LEU A 164 7.31 -2.58 10.42
CA LEU A 164 7.36 -4.03 10.64
C LEU A 164 8.54 -4.67 9.90
N ASN A 165 8.73 -4.27 8.65
CA ASN A 165 9.81 -4.74 7.78
C ASN A 165 10.08 -3.69 6.71
N TYR A 166 11.20 -3.81 6.00
CA TYR A 166 11.50 -2.95 4.87
C TYR A 166 12.35 -3.67 3.82
N GLU A 167 12.22 -3.21 2.58
CA GLU A 167 13.03 -3.66 1.44
C GLU A 167 13.65 -2.47 0.74
N PHE A 168 14.95 -2.56 0.44
CA PHE A 168 15.60 -1.59 -0.43
C PHE A 168 15.51 -2.06 -1.87
N GLN A 169 14.94 -1.22 -2.73
CA GLN A 169 14.92 -1.49 -4.15
C GLN A 169 15.80 -0.46 -4.87
N PRO A 170 16.81 -0.93 -5.65
CA PRO A 170 17.62 -0.06 -6.46
C PRO A 170 16.79 0.51 -7.61
N SER A 171 17.30 1.57 -8.23
CA SER A 171 16.71 2.11 -9.46
C SER A 171 16.67 1.04 -10.55
N ASP A 172 15.55 0.94 -11.24
CA ASP A 172 15.35 0.07 -12.41
C ASP A 172 14.83 0.87 -13.61
N GLN A 173 14.50 0.19 -14.72
CA GLN A 173 14.00 0.87 -15.93
C GLN A 173 12.59 1.46 -15.73
N ALA A 174 11.79 0.92 -14.82
CA ALA A 174 10.43 1.38 -14.54
C ALA A 174 10.42 2.52 -13.51
N ASN A 175 11.40 2.56 -12.60
CA ASN A 175 11.46 3.48 -11.46
C ASN A 175 12.84 4.14 -11.40
N ARG A 176 12.87 5.45 -11.64
CA ARG A 176 14.09 6.26 -11.55
C ARG A 176 14.39 6.60 -10.10
N GLY A 177 15.49 6.06 -9.59
CA GLY A 177 15.96 6.29 -8.22
C GLY A 177 15.79 5.08 -7.30
N TRP A 178 16.53 5.08 -6.21
CA TRP A 178 16.34 4.11 -5.14
C TRP A 178 15.06 4.39 -4.38
N ARG A 179 14.48 3.34 -3.83
CA ARG A 179 13.34 3.43 -2.92
C ARG A 179 13.50 2.48 -1.75
N VAL A 180 12.87 2.84 -0.65
CA VAL A 180 12.59 1.90 0.44
C VAL A 180 11.10 1.60 0.46
N LEU A 181 10.78 0.32 0.48
CA LEU A 181 9.44 -0.19 0.68
C LEU A 181 9.28 -0.48 2.17
N LEU A 182 8.33 0.18 2.82
CA LEU A 182 8.04 0.03 4.24
C LEU A 182 6.78 -0.79 4.45
N TYR A 183 6.89 -1.89 5.19
CA TYR A 183 5.75 -2.67 5.64
C TYR A 183 5.33 -2.16 7.02
N ILE A 184 4.08 -1.73 7.14
CA ILE A 184 3.58 -1.05 8.36
C ILE A 184 3.03 -2.07 9.35
N ARG A 185 3.43 -1.94 10.62
CA ARG A 185 2.93 -2.77 11.71
C ARG A 185 1.44 -2.52 11.94
N PRO A 186 0.60 -3.56 12.03
CA PRO A 186 -0.83 -3.41 12.29
C PRO A 186 -1.10 -2.64 13.60
N ALA A 187 -2.16 -1.82 13.62
CA ALA A 187 -2.66 -1.13 14.80
C ALA A 187 -1.63 -0.28 15.57
N THR A 188 -0.64 0.28 14.87
CA THR A 188 0.31 1.25 15.43
C THR A 188 -0.06 2.67 15.04
N ASN A 189 0.36 3.64 15.85
CA ASN A 189 0.29 5.04 15.50
C ASN A 189 1.45 5.36 14.55
N ILE A 190 1.13 5.91 13.39
CA ILE A 190 2.11 6.21 12.36
C ILE A 190 2.50 7.68 12.48
N ASP A 191 3.81 7.94 12.58
CA ASP A 191 4.38 9.25 12.30
C ASP A 191 5.40 9.14 11.18
N ILE A 192 5.01 9.57 9.98
CA ILE A 192 5.83 9.45 8.78
C ILE A 192 7.17 10.19 8.91
N ARG A 193 7.25 11.21 9.78
CA ARG A 193 8.47 11.95 10.04
C ARG A 193 9.59 11.08 10.59
N ASP A 194 9.26 10.02 11.34
CA ASP A 194 10.25 9.08 11.86
C ASP A 194 10.93 8.31 10.73
N ALA A 195 10.15 7.87 9.74
CA ALA A 195 10.68 7.20 8.56
C ALA A 195 11.45 8.18 7.65
N VAL A 196 10.95 9.40 7.45
CA VAL A 196 11.68 10.46 6.71
C VAL A 196 13.01 10.78 7.39
N ALA A 197 13.01 10.88 8.72
CA ALA A 197 14.23 11.07 9.50
C ALA A 197 15.20 9.89 9.34
N ALA A 198 14.69 8.66 9.42
CA ALA A 198 15.50 7.47 9.24
C ALA A 198 16.18 7.42 7.87
N VAL A 199 15.46 7.74 6.79
CA VAL A 199 16.06 7.74 5.44
C VAL A 199 17.01 8.91 5.21
N SER A 200 16.77 10.04 5.88
CA SER A 200 17.60 11.24 5.78
C SER A 200 19.01 11.08 6.37
N ILE A 201 19.29 9.97 7.08
CA ILE A 201 20.65 9.64 7.52
C ILE A 201 21.65 9.55 6.37
N LEU A 202 21.17 9.17 5.17
CA LEU A 202 22.00 9.09 3.97
C LEU A 202 22.51 10.45 3.49
N ALA A 203 21.82 11.53 3.84
CA ALA A 203 22.27 12.89 3.54
C ALA A 203 23.46 13.33 4.40
N LEU A 204 23.72 12.66 5.54
CA LEU A 204 24.89 12.94 6.36
C LEU A 204 26.16 12.31 5.76
N PRO A 205 27.33 12.93 5.95
CA PRO A 205 28.62 12.30 5.65
C PRO A 205 28.78 10.97 6.41
N PRO A 206 29.40 9.93 5.82
CA PRO A 206 29.54 8.61 6.43
C PRO A 206 30.12 8.63 7.85
N GLU A 207 31.09 9.49 8.12
CA GLU A 207 31.75 9.68 9.40
C GLU A 207 30.82 10.21 10.50
N MET A 208 29.74 10.91 10.14
CA MET A 208 28.79 11.47 11.10
C MET A 208 27.62 10.53 11.43
N ARG A 209 27.38 9.48 10.63
CA ARG A 209 26.20 8.61 10.77
C ARG A 209 26.22 7.75 12.04
N GLY A 210 27.38 7.61 12.69
CA GLY A 210 27.53 6.91 13.96
C GLY A 210 27.21 7.76 15.19
N ASP A 211 27.45 9.07 15.10
CA ASP A 211 27.41 10.00 16.24
C ASP A 211 26.13 10.83 16.29
N PHE A 212 25.41 10.88 15.17
CA PHE A 212 24.19 11.66 15.03
C PHE A 212 23.00 10.78 14.64
N ARG A 213 21.82 11.24 15.04
CA ARG A 213 20.52 10.82 14.50
C ARG A 213 19.89 12.01 13.78
N VAL A 214 18.94 11.75 12.90
CA VAL A 214 18.14 12.80 12.26
C VAL A 214 16.76 12.82 12.93
N THR A 215 16.18 14.01 13.08
CA THR A 215 14.80 14.20 13.51
C THR A 215 14.16 15.26 12.63
N CYS A 216 12.92 15.06 12.20
CA CYS A 216 12.26 15.99 11.29
C CYS A 216 11.08 16.69 11.98
N LEU A 217 10.98 18.01 11.80
CA LEU A 217 9.84 18.80 12.26
C LEU A 217 8.63 18.62 11.33
N ASN A 218 8.89 18.58 10.03
CA ASN A 218 7.96 18.29 8.94
C ASN A 218 8.69 17.41 7.90
N LEU A 219 8.15 17.25 6.68
CA LEU A 219 8.74 16.36 5.67
C LEU A 219 10.04 16.90 5.03
N GLU A 220 10.35 18.20 5.21
CA GLU A 220 11.50 18.87 4.58
C GLU A 220 12.55 19.39 5.58
N ASP A 221 12.12 19.88 6.76
CA ASP A 221 12.99 20.38 7.82
C ASP A 221 13.42 19.23 8.74
N CYS A 222 14.49 18.57 8.32
CA CYS A 222 15.19 17.54 9.07
C CYS A 222 16.48 18.09 9.68
N ARG A 223 16.70 17.79 10.97
CA ARG A 223 17.84 18.27 11.75
C ARG A 223 18.62 17.11 12.30
N ARG A 224 19.95 17.23 12.27
CA ARG A 224 20.83 16.32 12.98
C ARG A 224 20.84 16.62 14.47
N VAL A 225 20.80 15.58 15.28
CA VAL A 225 20.84 15.64 16.74
C VAL A 225 21.91 14.65 17.22
N PRO A 226 22.79 15.03 18.16
CA PRO A 226 23.74 14.08 18.76
C PRO A 226 23.00 12.88 19.35
N ARG A 227 23.62 11.70 19.26
CA ARG A 227 23.13 10.46 19.87
C ARG A 227 23.44 10.40 21.37
#